data_AF-A0A7C3ZDM5-F1
#
_entry.id   AF-A0A7C3ZDM5-F1
#
_cell.length_a   1.000
_cell.length_b   1.000
_cell.length_c   1.000
_cell.angle_alpha   90.00
_cell.angle_beta   90.00
_cell.angle_gamma   90.00
#
_symmetry.space_group_name_H-M   'P 1'
#
loop_
_entity.id
_entity.type
_entity.pdbx_description
1 polymer ?
#
loop_
_entity_poly.entity_id
_entity_poly.type
_entity_poly.pdbx_seq_one_letter_code
_entity_poly.pdbx_strand_id
1 'polypeptide(L)'
;MFLATSSHCESLKGIDDFVQKHLRTNKDVLKTLKEPIKTKFFIGLDLSSQSDQIGVWHNSYDFNYQRILSPFGKKLIEYAQQVSRNYGYDPDRTLVNGISPEKGVVWRNYLPEIIRTDGEMAILAGIPAISFITVNDARGCIDTPCDTFSRINTNNIEKQLTVLKGVIERVLSDPDFFLVPDLNIQDKMARLVCHVVTFNPRKSFVPSEPVKGAVVLPRYQYFYNVSNGPMCAYQKTYLGVRGDLIEMTNNNGEAAISRIPLSISFLLQAYGFDQNSGKITLASDFGINGDEQYPNRVGLDTYDKKWMLVLFECKPINLIGLVDPQYLIPASKLDVFDLSNSLPEAYSYFLETYDAPQWKWSSYSEPVGVVFARPHTVIKIAGESGPLGIRSLLLNNKETITNKEVAEGAGFDVDAVDAIDNVSYQAARDMINLDSYRTYNFKKYNIRNERLDALETQSKELLQTAESAKKEKDWWGFLKFSRQAQAIESRAYPDVKSTANDVVKGVIFYFMLLLPFAYFGERLFMGFPKLEK
;
A
#
# COMPACT_ATOMS: atom_id res chain seq x y z
N MET A 1 6.28 -17.96 32.97
CA MET A 1 5.00 -18.00 32.24
C MET A 1 5.29 -18.58 30.87
N PHE A 2 4.49 -19.55 30.43
CA PHE A 2 4.50 -20.02 29.05
C PHE A 2 3.27 -19.44 28.36
N LEU A 3 3.43 -18.91 27.15
CA LEU A 3 2.37 -18.28 26.37
C LEU A 3 2.34 -18.90 24.98
N ALA A 4 1.17 -19.37 24.57
CA ALA A 4 0.89 -19.75 23.20
C ALA A 4 -0.22 -18.83 22.69
N THR A 5 0.09 -18.03 21.68
CA THR A 5 -0.80 -17.04 21.09
C THR A 5 -1.51 -17.64 19.88
N SER A 6 -2.77 -17.26 19.67
CA SER A 6 -3.48 -17.55 18.43
C SER A 6 -3.15 -16.49 17.36
N SER A 7 -3.50 -16.76 16.10
CA SER A 7 -3.52 -15.75 15.04
C SER A 7 -2.18 -15.01 14.83
N HIS A 8 -1.05 -15.70 15.00
CA HIS A 8 0.28 -15.17 14.68
C HIS A 8 0.36 -14.73 13.20
N CYS A 9 -0.11 -15.59 12.30
CA CYS A 9 -0.10 -15.34 10.86
C CYS A 9 -1.06 -14.21 10.43
N GLU A 10 -2.05 -13.86 11.27
CA GLU A 10 -3.01 -12.77 11.02
C GLU A 10 -2.50 -11.45 11.60
N SER A 11 -1.33 -11.02 11.14
CA SER A 11 -0.69 -9.78 11.57
C SER A 11 -0.50 -9.68 13.09
N LEU A 12 -0.11 -10.78 13.74
CA LEU A 12 0.22 -10.85 15.17
C LEU A 12 -0.97 -10.52 16.09
N LYS A 13 -2.20 -10.83 15.67
CA LYS A 13 -3.43 -10.44 16.37
C LYS A 13 -3.52 -10.98 17.80
N GLY A 14 -3.16 -12.26 18.03
CA GLY A 14 -3.30 -12.85 19.37
C GLY A 14 -2.29 -12.33 20.39
N ILE A 15 -1.03 -12.11 19.99
CA ILE A 15 -0.05 -11.50 20.89
C ILE A 15 -0.40 -10.05 21.20
N ASP A 16 -0.94 -9.30 20.23
CA ASP A 16 -1.39 -7.94 20.49
C ASP A 16 -2.52 -7.90 21.52
N ASP A 17 -3.55 -8.75 21.40
CA ASP A 17 -4.61 -8.82 22.41
C ASP A 17 -4.04 -9.10 23.82
N PHE A 18 -3.10 -10.03 23.91
CA PHE A 18 -2.39 -10.32 25.16
C PHE A 18 -1.62 -9.10 25.69
N VAL A 19 -0.88 -8.41 24.83
CA VAL A 19 -0.10 -7.22 25.19
C VAL A 19 -1.02 -6.08 25.65
N GLN A 20 -2.12 -5.82 24.95
CA GLN A 20 -3.10 -4.79 25.33
C GLN A 20 -3.75 -5.09 26.67
N LYS A 21 -3.95 -6.36 27.02
CA LYS A 21 -4.60 -6.75 28.28
C LYS A 21 -3.64 -6.77 29.48
N HIS A 22 -2.35 -7.08 29.24
CA HIS A 22 -1.44 -7.49 30.31
C HIS A 22 -0.10 -6.71 30.39
N LEU A 23 0.46 -6.23 29.27
CA LEU A 23 1.91 -5.91 29.19
C LEU A 23 2.25 -4.44 28.86
N ARG A 24 1.27 -3.54 28.83
CA ARG A 24 1.52 -2.10 28.55
C ARG A 24 2.33 -1.46 29.69
N THR A 25 3.35 -0.67 29.35
CA THR A 25 4.23 -0.01 30.34
C THR A 25 4.02 1.50 30.45
N ASN A 26 3.31 2.13 29.50
CA ASN A 26 2.92 3.52 29.63
C ASN A 26 2.08 3.75 30.89
N LYS A 27 2.41 4.77 31.70
CA LYS A 27 1.78 5.01 33.01
C LYS A 27 0.27 5.24 32.95
N ASP A 28 -0.23 5.87 31.89
CA ASP A 28 -1.66 6.17 31.76
C ASP A 28 -2.43 4.96 31.23
N VAL A 29 -1.84 4.23 30.28
CA VAL A 29 -2.43 2.98 29.78
C VAL A 29 -2.42 1.88 30.86
N LEU A 30 -1.35 1.78 31.66
CA LEU A 30 -1.20 0.79 32.73
C LEU A 30 -2.38 0.84 33.72
N LYS A 31 -2.94 2.03 34.00
CA LYS A 31 -4.10 2.22 34.88
C LYS A 31 -5.40 1.62 34.31
N THR A 32 -5.45 1.43 32.98
CA THR A 32 -6.62 0.91 32.27
C THR A 32 -6.56 -0.59 32.01
N LEU A 33 -5.41 -1.22 32.29
CA LEU A 33 -5.25 -2.66 32.12
C LEU A 33 -6.17 -3.44 33.05
N LYS A 34 -6.82 -4.47 32.50
CA LYS A 34 -7.71 -5.35 33.27
C LYS A 34 -6.92 -6.26 34.20
N GLU A 35 -5.81 -6.82 33.73
CA GLU A 35 -5.07 -7.89 34.41
C GLU A 35 -3.54 -7.70 34.21
N PRO A 36 -2.91 -6.68 34.81
CA PRO A 36 -1.49 -6.39 34.55
C PRO A 36 -0.56 -7.54 34.98
N ILE A 37 0.39 -7.91 34.13
CA ILE A 37 1.44 -8.90 34.42
C ILE A 37 2.79 -8.20 34.46
N LYS A 38 3.51 -8.34 35.59
CA LYS A 38 4.86 -7.77 35.74
C LYS A 38 5.89 -8.61 34.99
N THR A 39 6.04 -8.35 33.71
CA THR A 39 7.03 -9.01 32.84
C THR A 39 8.33 -8.24 32.81
N LYS A 40 9.44 -8.91 33.12
CA LYS A 40 10.80 -8.31 33.00
C LYS A 40 11.37 -8.44 31.60
N PHE A 41 11.07 -9.55 30.93
CA PHE A 41 11.67 -9.92 29.67
C PHE A 41 10.77 -10.89 28.91
N PHE A 42 10.70 -10.75 27.59
CA PHE A 42 9.94 -11.63 26.69
C PHE A 42 10.90 -12.43 25.80
N ILE A 43 10.66 -13.73 25.68
CA ILE A 43 11.40 -14.62 24.79
C ILE A 43 10.41 -15.27 23.84
N GLY A 44 10.50 -14.94 22.56
CA GLY A 44 9.69 -15.53 21.48
C GLY A 44 10.38 -16.74 20.84
N LEU A 45 9.57 -17.64 20.28
CA LEU A 45 10.01 -18.74 19.42
C LEU A 45 9.25 -18.64 18.10
N ASP A 46 9.97 -18.59 16.99
CA ASP A 46 9.40 -18.58 15.64
C ASP A 46 10.23 -19.53 14.76
N LEU A 47 9.85 -20.81 14.80
CA LEU A 47 10.66 -21.89 14.25
C LEU A 47 10.01 -22.49 13.00
N SER A 48 10.87 -22.97 12.10
CA SER A 48 10.50 -23.76 10.94
C SER A 48 11.37 -25.03 10.88
N SER A 49 10.93 -26.02 10.10
CA SER A 49 11.62 -27.31 10.03
C SER A 49 12.70 -27.40 8.95
N GLN A 50 12.77 -26.45 8.01
CA GLN A 50 13.58 -26.63 6.79
C GLN A 50 15.09 -26.35 6.99
N SER A 51 15.46 -25.77 8.13
CA SER A 51 16.85 -25.58 8.55
C SER A 51 17.02 -26.04 10.00
N ASP A 52 18.23 -26.44 10.37
CA ASP A 52 18.59 -26.86 11.73
C ASP A 52 19.33 -25.77 12.52
N GLN A 53 19.50 -24.58 11.93
CA GLN A 53 20.18 -23.43 12.52
C GLN A 53 19.17 -22.44 13.09
N ILE A 54 19.52 -21.83 14.22
CA ILE A 54 18.69 -20.84 14.92
C ILE A 54 19.41 -19.50 14.93
N GLY A 55 18.69 -18.41 14.77
CA GLY A 55 19.15 -17.06 15.02
C GLY A 55 18.49 -16.46 16.25
N VAL A 56 19.21 -15.59 16.95
CA VAL A 56 18.63 -14.71 17.96
C VAL A 56 18.35 -13.34 17.35
N TRP A 57 17.10 -12.90 17.44
CA TRP A 57 16.60 -11.67 16.83
C TRP A 57 16.10 -10.69 17.89
N HIS A 58 16.31 -9.39 17.64
CA HIS A 58 15.94 -8.32 18.57
C HIS A 58 14.55 -7.70 18.29
N ASN A 59 13.74 -8.33 17.44
CA ASN A 59 12.32 -8.01 17.24
C ASN A 59 12.00 -6.57 16.80
N SER A 60 12.96 -5.87 16.21
CA SER A 60 12.77 -4.51 15.72
C SER A 60 13.65 -4.24 14.52
N TYR A 61 13.39 -3.16 13.78
CA TYR A 61 14.25 -2.68 12.70
C TYR A 61 14.93 -1.35 13.03
N ASP A 62 14.77 -0.87 14.27
CA ASP A 62 15.41 0.33 14.79
C ASP A 62 16.75 -0.02 15.46
N PHE A 63 17.81 0.64 15.00
CA PHE A 63 19.19 0.46 15.44
C PHE A 63 19.38 0.70 16.95
N ASN A 64 18.53 1.52 17.58
CA ASN A 64 18.60 1.78 19.01
C ASN A 64 18.36 0.51 19.84
N TYR A 65 17.40 -0.34 19.43
CA TYR A 65 17.11 -1.58 20.15
C TYR A 65 18.23 -2.60 19.99
N GLN A 66 18.90 -2.64 18.84
CA GLN A 66 20.09 -3.46 18.63
C GLN A 66 21.18 -3.14 19.66
N ARG A 67 21.45 -1.85 19.93
CA ARG A 67 22.44 -1.44 20.94
C ARG A 67 22.03 -1.90 22.34
N ILE A 68 20.75 -1.73 22.71
CA ILE A 68 20.22 -2.11 24.03
C ILE A 68 20.27 -3.63 24.23
N LEU A 69 19.98 -4.41 23.19
CA LEU A 69 19.82 -5.87 23.29
C LEU A 69 21.09 -6.67 22.92
N SER A 70 22.13 -6.04 22.37
CA SER A 70 23.39 -6.71 22.00
C SER A 70 24.06 -7.50 23.13
N PRO A 71 24.07 -7.05 24.41
CA PRO A 71 24.64 -7.84 25.50
C PRO A 71 23.99 -9.23 25.67
N PHE A 72 22.67 -9.33 25.46
CA PHE A 72 21.94 -10.59 25.51
C PHE A 72 22.34 -11.51 24.37
N GLY A 73 22.45 -10.96 23.15
CA GLY A 73 22.91 -11.71 21.97
C GLY A 73 24.25 -12.39 22.21
N LYS A 74 25.24 -11.66 22.74
CA LYS A 74 26.57 -12.22 23.05
C LYS A 74 26.52 -13.36 24.06
N LYS A 75 25.83 -13.18 25.20
CA LYS A 75 25.65 -14.23 26.21
C LYS A 75 24.97 -15.48 25.65
N LEU A 76 23.94 -15.31 24.83
CA LEU A 76 23.20 -16.43 24.23
C LEU A 76 24.05 -17.23 23.26
N ILE A 77 24.91 -16.57 22.49
CA ILE A 77 25.88 -17.22 21.61
C ILE A 77 26.89 -18.04 22.42
N GLU A 78 27.43 -17.48 23.51
CA GLU A 78 28.33 -18.21 24.41
C GLU A 78 27.66 -19.46 25.00
N TYR A 79 26.41 -19.35 25.45
CA TYR A 79 25.65 -20.51 25.94
C TYR A 79 25.42 -21.54 24.84
N ALA A 80 25.04 -21.12 23.64
CA ALA A 80 24.80 -22.02 22.53
C ALA A 80 26.09 -22.73 22.10
N GLN A 81 27.25 -22.06 22.13
CA GLN A 81 28.54 -22.69 21.85
C GLN A 81 28.88 -23.78 22.88
N GLN A 82 28.64 -23.52 24.18
CA GLN A 82 28.85 -24.52 25.22
C GLN A 82 27.90 -25.73 25.05
N VAL A 83 26.62 -25.47 24.78
CA VAL A 83 25.63 -26.53 24.51
C VAL A 83 26.04 -27.35 23.29
N SER A 84 26.41 -26.68 22.19
CA SER A 84 26.80 -27.32 20.93
C SER A 84 27.99 -28.27 21.13
N ARG A 85 29.01 -27.85 21.89
CA ARG A 85 30.16 -28.71 22.22
C ARG A 85 29.76 -29.98 22.97
N ASN A 86 28.78 -29.91 23.87
CA ASN A 86 28.30 -31.06 24.64
C ASN A 86 27.58 -32.10 23.76
N TYR A 87 26.91 -31.64 22.69
CA TYR A 87 26.16 -32.51 21.78
C TYR A 87 26.90 -32.81 20.46
N GLY A 88 28.16 -32.36 20.31
CA GLY A 88 28.96 -32.58 19.10
C GLY A 88 28.50 -31.77 17.88
N TYR A 89 27.73 -30.70 18.07
CA TYR A 89 27.32 -29.79 17.01
C TYR A 89 28.38 -28.71 16.75
N ASP A 90 28.38 -28.13 15.54
CA ASP A 90 29.25 -27.01 15.18
C ASP A 90 28.88 -25.75 16.02
N PRO A 91 29.76 -25.30 16.95
CA PRO A 91 29.46 -24.19 17.84
C PRO A 91 29.24 -22.86 17.12
N ASP A 92 29.82 -22.67 15.94
CA ASP A 92 29.80 -21.39 15.22
C ASP A 92 28.61 -21.27 14.26
N ARG A 93 27.93 -22.39 13.96
CA ARG A 93 26.80 -22.44 13.02
C ARG A 93 25.45 -22.71 13.67
N THR A 94 25.44 -23.23 14.90
CA THR A 94 24.21 -23.71 15.52
C THR A 94 23.28 -22.58 15.98
N LEU A 95 23.84 -21.54 16.60
CA LEU A 95 23.13 -20.31 16.92
C LEU A 95 23.86 -19.11 16.28
N VAL A 96 23.16 -18.30 15.51
CA VAL A 96 23.72 -17.09 14.89
C VAL A 96 23.22 -15.81 15.57
N ASN A 97 24.10 -14.81 15.62
CA ASN A 97 23.79 -13.53 16.26
C ASN A 97 23.10 -12.58 15.27
N GLY A 98 21.77 -12.56 15.30
CA GLY A 98 20.96 -11.62 14.52
C GLY A 98 20.81 -10.24 15.16
N ILE A 99 21.32 -10.03 16.39
CA ILE A 99 21.21 -8.75 17.10
C ILE A 99 22.37 -7.85 16.73
N SER A 100 23.60 -8.30 16.95
CA SER A 100 24.80 -7.54 16.65
C SER A 100 25.58 -8.21 15.52
N PRO A 101 25.83 -7.50 14.40
CA PRO A 101 26.56 -8.05 13.27
C PRO A 101 27.93 -8.54 13.68
N GLU A 102 28.24 -9.79 13.33
CA GLU A 102 29.56 -10.39 13.51
C GLU A 102 30.20 -10.56 12.14
N LYS A 103 31.46 -10.12 11.99
CA LYS A 103 32.21 -10.22 10.71
C LYS A 103 31.47 -9.59 9.51
N GLY A 104 30.68 -8.53 9.75
CA GLY A 104 29.89 -7.86 8.71
C GLY A 104 28.63 -8.61 8.28
N VAL A 105 28.30 -9.73 8.93
CA VAL A 105 27.08 -10.50 8.66
C VAL A 105 25.95 -9.95 9.51
N VAL A 106 24.95 -9.35 8.85
CA VAL A 106 23.74 -8.81 9.48
C VAL A 106 22.61 -9.83 9.42
N TRP A 107 21.54 -9.62 10.20
CA TRP A 107 20.37 -10.51 10.19
C TRP A 107 19.78 -10.76 8.79
N ARG A 108 19.83 -9.76 7.88
CA ARG A 108 19.36 -9.86 6.48
C ARG A 108 20.12 -10.88 5.64
N ASN A 109 21.30 -11.33 6.09
CA ASN A 109 22.05 -12.35 5.36
C ASN A 109 21.55 -13.76 5.67
N TYR A 110 20.75 -13.92 6.73
CA TYR A 110 20.24 -15.19 7.20
C TYR A 110 18.80 -15.48 6.76
N LEU A 111 18.08 -14.47 6.27
CA LEU A 111 16.71 -14.61 5.79
C LEU A 111 16.56 -13.89 4.45
N PRO A 112 15.82 -14.46 3.48
CA PRO A 112 15.63 -13.83 2.18
C PRO A 112 14.74 -12.58 2.24
N GLU A 113 13.88 -12.48 3.26
CA GLU A 113 12.94 -11.38 3.47
C GLU A 113 12.83 -11.02 4.96
N ILE A 114 12.06 -9.97 5.24
CA ILE A 114 11.75 -9.52 6.60
C ILE A 114 10.87 -10.56 7.32
N ILE A 115 11.21 -10.88 8.58
CA ILE A 115 10.42 -11.73 9.47
C ILE A 115 9.77 -10.92 10.58
N ARG A 116 8.50 -11.16 10.88
CA ARG A 116 7.82 -10.58 12.04
C ARG A 116 7.59 -11.64 13.09
N THR A 117 7.86 -11.30 14.35
CA THR A 117 7.65 -12.23 15.48
C THR A 117 6.82 -11.56 16.57
N ASP A 118 6.25 -12.35 17.46
CA ASP A 118 5.44 -11.88 18.59
C ASP A 118 6.18 -10.89 19.49
N GLY A 119 7.51 -11.02 19.60
CA GLY A 119 8.33 -10.13 20.40
C GLY A 119 8.34 -8.67 19.89
N GLU A 120 7.91 -8.42 18.64
CA GLU A 120 7.75 -7.08 18.10
C GLU A 120 6.70 -6.29 18.88
N MET A 121 5.58 -6.93 19.23
CA MET A 121 4.51 -6.31 20.03
C MET A 121 4.96 -6.05 21.47
N ALA A 122 5.79 -6.93 22.03
CA ALA A 122 6.39 -6.73 23.34
C ALA A 122 7.32 -5.52 23.37
N ILE A 123 8.22 -5.37 22.38
CA ILE A 123 9.08 -4.18 22.26
C ILE A 123 8.26 -2.92 22.09
N LEU A 124 7.23 -2.96 21.24
CA LEU A 124 6.38 -1.80 20.99
C LEU A 124 5.63 -1.36 22.26
N ALA A 125 5.32 -2.28 23.18
CA ALA A 125 4.74 -2.00 24.49
C ALA A 125 5.74 -1.63 25.60
N GLY A 126 7.03 -1.50 25.27
CA GLY A 126 8.08 -1.13 26.23
C GLY A 126 8.68 -2.29 27.02
N ILE A 127 8.46 -3.54 26.59
CA ILE A 127 9.02 -4.74 27.23
C ILE A 127 10.25 -5.21 26.44
N PRO A 128 11.42 -5.39 27.09
CA PRO A 128 12.58 -6.02 26.46
C PRO A 128 12.26 -7.41 25.94
N ALA A 129 12.53 -7.66 24.66
CA ALA A 129 12.21 -8.91 24.02
C ALA A 129 13.29 -9.37 23.04
N ILE A 130 13.50 -10.68 22.97
CA ILE A 130 14.25 -11.36 21.92
C ILE A 130 13.41 -12.51 21.38
N SER A 131 13.68 -12.94 20.16
CA SER A 131 13.06 -14.13 19.59
C SER A 131 14.11 -15.05 19.01
N PHE A 132 13.96 -16.35 19.27
CA PHE A 132 14.70 -17.38 18.54
C PHE A 132 13.95 -17.70 17.26
N ILE A 133 14.63 -17.59 16.14
CA ILE A 133 14.06 -17.78 14.82
C ILE A 133 14.85 -18.85 14.05
N THR A 134 14.20 -19.69 13.25
CA THR A 134 14.94 -20.54 12.32
C THR A 134 15.52 -19.69 11.19
N VAL A 135 16.81 -19.82 10.93
CA VAL A 135 17.54 -19.06 9.91
C VAL A 135 17.92 -19.93 8.72
N ASN A 136 18.27 -19.31 7.59
CA ASN A 136 18.60 -19.97 6.33
C ASN A 136 17.43 -20.81 5.78
N ASP A 137 16.20 -20.36 6.04
CA ASP A 137 14.99 -20.94 5.49
C ASP A 137 14.18 -19.87 4.75
N ALA A 138 13.76 -20.19 3.52
CA ALA A 138 12.89 -19.34 2.73
C ALA A 138 11.41 -19.45 3.10
N ARG A 139 11.04 -20.43 3.94
CA ARG A 139 9.68 -20.63 4.46
C ARG A 139 8.60 -20.76 3.38
N GLY A 140 8.98 -21.25 2.20
CA GLY A 140 8.12 -21.27 1.01
C GLY A 140 6.88 -22.18 1.10
N CYS A 141 6.78 -23.05 2.11
CA CYS A 141 5.57 -23.83 2.36
C CYS A 141 4.63 -23.19 3.36
N ILE A 142 5.09 -22.28 4.24
CA ILE A 142 4.30 -21.70 5.31
C ILE A 142 3.16 -20.87 4.73
N ASP A 143 1.95 -20.99 5.31
CA ASP A 143 0.74 -20.28 4.85
C ASP A 143 0.36 -20.60 3.39
N THR A 144 0.64 -21.84 2.97
CA THR A 144 0.24 -22.39 1.66
C THR A 144 -0.36 -23.78 1.81
N PRO A 145 -1.12 -24.29 0.81
CA PRO A 145 -1.57 -25.68 0.80
C PRO A 145 -0.45 -26.73 0.85
N CYS A 146 0.81 -26.33 0.64
CA CYS A 146 1.98 -27.21 0.79
C CYS A 146 2.38 -27.44 2.25
N ASP A 147 1.90 -26.63 3.20
CA ASP A 147 2.19 -26.78 4.63
C ASP A 147 1.53 -28.04 5.19
N THR A 148 2.25 -29.15 5.11
CA THR A 148 1.72 -30.49 5.39
C THR A 148 2.69 -31.25 6.29
N PHE A 149 2.14 -32.14 7.12
CA PHE A 149 2.93 -32.92 8.08
C PHE A 149 4.08 -33.69 7.42
N SER A 150 3.90 -34.19 6.19
CA SER A 150 4.91 -34.96 5.46
C SER A 150 6.14 -34.15 5.04
N ARG A 151 6.06 -32.81 5.05
CA ARG A 151 7.17 -31.91 4.71
C ARG A 151 7.94 -31.41 5.93
N ILE A 152 7.52 -31.81 7.12
CA ILE A 152 8.22 -31.49 8.36
C ILE A 152 9.49 -32.33 8.44
N ASN A 153 10.64 -31.67 8.51
CA ASN A 153 11.91 -32.33 8.82
C ASN A 153 12.10 -32.37 10.34
N THR A 154 11.82 -33.53 10.93
CA THR A 154 11.87 -33.74 12.38
C THR A 154 13.29 -33.69 12.93
N ASN A 155 14.30 -34.12 12.17
CA ASN A 155 15.70 -34.11 12.61
C ASN A 155 16.20 -32.68 12.85
N ASN A 156 15.83 -31.77 11.95
CA ASN A 156 16.15 -30.35 12.11
C ASN A 156 15.47 -29.77 13.35
N ILE A 157 14.18 -30.08 13.57
CA ILE A 157 13.46 -29.64 14.77
C ILE A 157 14.10 -30.20 16.04
N GLU A 158 14.48 -31.47 16.05
CA GLU A 158 15.10 -32.12 17.22
C GLU A 158 16.41 -31.44 17.62
N LYS A 159 17.28 -31.14 16.65
CA LYS A 159 18.51 -30.37 16.91
C LYS A 159 18.19 -28.98 17.45
N GLN A 160 17.26 -28.26 16.82
CA GLN A 160 16.84 -26.94 17.27
C GLN A 160 16.34 -26.96 18.73
N LEU A 161 15.45 -27.89 19.06
CA LEU A 161 14.90 -28.05 20.41
C LEU A 161 15.97 -28.41 21.44
N THR A 162 16.91 -29.30 21.09
CA THR A 162 18.02 -29.70 21.96
C THR A 162 18.87 -28.50 22.35
N VAL A 163 19.22 -27.66 21.37
CA VAL A 163 20.01 -26.45 21.59
C VAL A 163 19.22 -25.43 22.41
N LEU A 164 17.97 -25.15 22.01
CA LEU A 164 17.12 -24.19 22.72
C LEU A 164 16.92 -24.57 24.18
N LYS A 165 16.67 -25.85 24.47
CA LYS A 165 16.55 -26.33 25.84
C LYS A 165 17.82 -26.03 26.64
N GLY A 166 18.99 -26.40 26.12
CA GLY A 166 20.26 -26.17 26.81
C GLY A 166 20.64 -24.69 26.98
N VAL A 167 20.22 -23.83 26.04
CA VAL A 167 20.40 -22.37 26.13
C VAL A 167 19.45 -21.77 27.15
N ILE A 168 18.17 -22.13 27.13
CA ILE A 168 17.17 -21.63 28.07
C ILE A 168 17.48 -22.09 29.51
N GLU A 169 17.93 -23.32 29.70
CA GLU A 169 18.38 -23.80 31.01
C GLU A 169 19.52 -22.93 31.57
N ARG A 170 20.47 -22.52 30.73
CA ARG A 170 21.55 -21.60 31.12
C ARG A 170 21.05 -20.19 31.40
N VAL A 171 20.16 -19.65 30.57
CA VAL A 171 19.52 -18.33 30.77
C VAL A 171 18.80 -18.27 32.12
N LEU A 172 18.06 -19.32 32.47
CA LEU A 172 17.32 -19.39 33.74
C LEU A 172 18.23 -19.61 34.94
N SER A 173 19.44 -20.15 34.73
CA SER A 173 20.43 -20.40 35.77
C SER A 173 21.44 -19.26 35.96
N ASP A 174 21.57 -18.34 35.00
CA ASP A 174 22.43 -17.16 35.12
C ASP A 174 21.69 -16.01 35.85
N PRO A 175 22.03 -15.71 37.12
CA PRO A 175 21.41 -14.60 37.85
C PRO A 175 21.71 -13.23 37.21
N ASP A 176 22.79 -13.12 36.45
CA ASP A 176 23.25 -11.87 35.83
C ASP A 176 22.70 -11.69 34.41
N PHE A 177 21.95 -12.65 33.86
CA PHE A 177 21.41 -12.53 32.51
C PHE A 177 20.44 -11.36 32.39
N PHE A 178 19.56 -11.18 33.38
CA PHE A 178 18.55 -10.13 33.39
C PHE A 178 19.00 -8.84 34.09
N LEU A 179 20.23 -8.78 34.61
CA LEU A 179 20.79 -7.63 35.33
C LEU A 179 21.54 -6.66 34.39
N VAL A 180 20.95 -6.35 33.23
CA VAL A 180 21.53 -5.40 32.27
C VAL A 180 21.11 -3.97 32.64
N PRO A 181 22.05 -3.04 32.87
CA PRO A 181 21.74 -1.63 33.09
C PRO A 181 21.07 -1.01 31.85
N ASP A 182 20.17 -0.03 32.06
CA ASP A 182 19.58 0.81 31.01
C ASP A 182 18.70 0.12 29.94
N LEU A 183 17.85 -0.83 30.35
CA LEU A 183 16.75 -1.36 29.54
C LEU A 183 15.56 -0.37 29.44
N ASN A 184 15.80 0.87 28.99
CA ASN A 184 14.75 1.88 28.87
C ASN A 184 14.07 1.82 27.50
N ILE A 185 13.25 0.79 27.28
CA ILE A 185 12.40 0.68 26.09
C ILE A 185 11.06 1.36 26.40
N GLN A 186 10.71 2.38 25.61
CA GLN A 186 9.46 3.11 25.78
C GLN A 186 8.30 2.37 25.10
N ASP A 187 7.14 2.35 25.77
CA ASP A 187 5.86 1.99 25.16
C ASP A 187 5.49 3.05 24.11
N LYS A 188 5.53 2.65 22.84
CA LYS A 188 5.15 3.48 21.69
C LYS A 188 3.85 2.99 21.05
N MET A 189 3.17 2.02 21.65
CA MET A 189 1.99 1.39 21.08
C MET A 189 0.77 2.31 21.25
N ALA A 190 0.11 2.64 20.17
CA ALA A 190 -1.08 3.49 20.18
C ALA A 190 -2.30 2.73 19.62
N ARG A 191 -3.47 3.28 19.92
CA ARG A 191 -4.78 2.74 19.59
C ARG A 191 -5.58 3.77 18.80
N LEU A 192 -6.13 3.34 17.67
CA LEU A 192 -7.07 4.10 16.85
C LEU A 192 -8.45 3.48 16.98
N VAL A 193 -9.47 4.26 17.32
CA VAL A 193 -10.87 3.86 17.19
C VAL A 193 -11.42 4.54 15.95
N CYS A 194 -11.58 3.77 14.88
CA CYS A 194 -12.23 4.22 13.66
C CYS A 194 -13.75 4.10 13.83
N HIS A 195 -14.48 5.19 13.64
CA HIS A 195 -15.94 5.23 13.59
C HIS A 195 -16.37 5.36 12.12
N VAL A 196 -16.84 4.26 11.55
CA VAL A 196 -17.25 4.15 10.17
C VAL A 196 -18.74 4.46 10.05
N VAL A 197 -19.06 5.46 9.23
CA VAL A 197 -20.42 5.94 9.03
C VAL A 197 -20.74 6.11 7.55
N THR A 198 -22.03 6.15 7.22
CA THR A 198 -22.53 6.61 5.93
C THR A 198 -23.17 7.99 6.08
N PHE A 199 -23.22 8.72 4.98
CA PHE A 199 -23.85 10.04 4.92
C PHE A 199 -25.24 9.95 4.27
N ASN A 200 -26.25 10.45 5.00
CA ASN A 200 -27.62 10.55 4.49
C ASN A 200 -28.14 11.99 4.69
N PRO A 201 -28.11 12.83 3.64
CA PRO A 201 -28.45 14.25 3.76
C PRO A 201 -29.93 14.49 4.12
N ARG A 202 -30.80 13.48 3.94
CA ARG A 202 -32.22 13.59 4.32
C ARG A 202 -32.45 13.46 5.83
N LYS A 203 -31.50 12.90 6.57
CA LYS A 203 -31.62 12.66 8.01
C LYS A 203 -30.73 13.59 8.84
N SER A 204 -29.53 13.90 8.35
CA SER A 204 -28.54 14.69 9.08
C SER A 204 -27.69 15.51 8.10
N PHE A 205 -27.22 16.67 8.56
CA PHE A 205 -26.24 17.50 7.85
C PHE A 205 -24.80 16.98 8.01
N VAL A 206 -24.58 16.06 8.96
CA VAL A 206 -23.28 15.41 9.20
C VAL A 206 -23.40 13.89 9.06
N PRO A 207 -22.37 13.18 8.56
CA PRO A 207 -22.35 11.73 8.51
C PRO A 207 -22.48 11.14 9.92
N SER A 208 -23.45 10.24 10.10
CA SER A 208 -23.80 9.73 11.44
C SER A 208 -24.38 8.32 11.45
N GLU A 209 -24.66 7.71 10.30
CA GLU A 209 -25.29 6.39 10.24
C GLU A 209 -24.21 5.30 10.36
N PRO A 210 -24.11 4.57 11.47
CA PRO A 210 -23.02 3.63 11.71
C PRO A 210 -23.09 2.44 10.75
N VAL A 211 -21.93 2.02 10.22
CA VAL A 211 -21.82 0.84 9.37
C VAL A 211 -21.31 -0.33 10.19
N LYS A 212 -22.18 -1.30 10.46
CA LYS A 212 -21.85 -2.54 11.18
C LYS A 212 -21.13 -3.54 10.26
N GLY A 213 -20.10 -4.19 10.78
CA GLY A 213 -19.38 -5.28 10.10
C GLY A 213 -18.54 -4.83 8.91
N ALA A 214 -18.27 -3.54 8.76
CA ALA A 214 -17.32 -3.04 7.76
C ALA A 214 -15.89 -3.46 8.14
N VAL A 215 -15.10 -3.80 7.13
CA VAL A 215 -13.67 -4.11 7.26
C VAL A 215 -12.89 -2.81 7.19
N VAL A 216 -12.03 -2.55 8.17
CA VAL A 216 -11.20 -1.34 8.29
C VAL A 216 -9.73 -1.72 8.19
N LEU A 217 -8.99 -1.02 7.33
CA LEU A 217 -7.60 -1.26 7.02
C LEU A 217 -6.78 0.04 7.11
N PRO A 218 -5.87 0.19 8.10
CA PRO A 218 -4.83 1.20 8.03
C PRO A 218 -3.74 0.73 7.07
N ARG A 219 -3.63 1.41 5.93
CA ARG A 219 -2.68 1.07 4.87
C ARG A 219 -1.39 1.84 5.05
N TYR A 220 -0.29 1.08 5.07
CA TYR A 220 1.06 1.61 5.04
C TYR A 220 1.62 1.54 3.62
N GLN A 221 2.36 2.56 3.24
CA GLN A 221 3.11 2.52 2.00
C GLN A 221 4.53 2.00 2.27
N TYR A 222 5.08 1.24 1.33
CA TYR A 222 6.48 0.86 1.37
C TYR A 222 7.38 2.09 1.20
N PHE A 223 8.19 2.39 2.21
CA PHE A 223 9.28 3.36 2.12
C PHE A 223 10.62 2.64 2.25
N TYR A 224 11.51 2.83 1.28
CA TYR A 224 12.84 2.19 1.24
C TYR A 224 13.76 2.66 2.39
N ASN A 225 13.52 3.86 2.93
CA ASN A 225 14.34 4.50 3.97
C ASN A 225 13.65 4.51 5.36
N VAL A 226 13.18 3.35 5.85
CA VAL A 226 12.72 3.24 7.25
C VAL A 226 13.88 3.01 8.24
N SER A 227 15.13 3.24 7.82
CA SER A 227 16.35 2.98 8.59
C SER A 227 16.39 3.61 9.98
N ASN A 228 15.52 4.58 10.26
CA ASN A 228 15.42 5.32 11.52
C ASN A 228 14.01 5.35 12.14
N GLY A 229 13.07 4.50 11.68
CA GLY A 229 11.68 4.47 12.16
C GLY A 229 11.36 3.24 13.02
N PRO A 230 10.40 3.33 13.95
CA PRO A 230 9.97 2.18 14.78
C PRO A 230 9.21 1.11 13.99
N MET A 231 8.99 1.30 12.68
CA MET A 231 8.19 0.42 11.83
C MET A 231 9.05 -0.40 10.88
N CYS A 232 8.66 -1.67 10.73
CA CYS A 232 9.06 -2.48 9.60
C CYS A 232 8.57 -1.87 8.28
N ALA A 233 9.37 -1.98 7.20
CA ALA A 233 8.90 -1.63 5.86
C ALA A 233 7.69 -2.50 5.49
N TYR A 234 6.64 -1.90 4.92
CA TYR A 234 5.42 -2.60 4.59
C TYR A 234 5.63 -3.68 3.52
N GLN A 235 5.20 -4.91 3.79
CA GLN A 235 5.14 -6.02 2.86
C GLN A 235 3.78 -6.73 3.04
N LYS A 236 3.24 -7.28 1.95
CA LYS A 236 1.99 -8.05 1.99
C LYS A 236 2.11 -9.29 2.89
N THR A 237 3.29 -9.91 2.90
CA THR A 237 3.62 -11.08 3.74
C THR A 237 5.07 -10.99 4.23
N TYR A 238 5.30 -11.47 5.45
CA TYR A 238 6.56 -11.48 6.18
C TYR A 238 6.92 -12.93 6.54
N LEU A 239 7.30 -13.74 5.55
CA LEU A 239 7.69 -15.14 5.72
C LEU A 239 6.68 -15.98 6.55
N GLY A 240 5.38 -15.79 6.30
CA GLY A 240 4.28 -16.51 6.96
C GLY A 240 3.33 -15.62 7.76
N VAL A 241 3.71 -14.36 8.03
CA VAL A 241 2.83 -13.39 8.71
C VAL A 241 2.27 -12.39 7.71
N ARG A 242 0.94 -12.25 7.66
CA ARG A 242 0.27 -11.23 6.82
C ARG A 242 0.58 -9.83 7.31
N GLY A 243 0.80 -8.90 6.38
CA GLY A 243 1.18 -7.52 6.72
C GLY A 243 0.02 -6.55 6.92
N ASP A 244 -1.12 -6.80 6.27
CA ASP A 244 -2.30 -5.94 6.36
C ASP A 244 -3.02 -6.10 7.71
N LEU A 245 -3.06 -5.01 8.48
CA LEU A 245 -3.90 -4.92 9.66
C LEU A 245 -5.37 -4.83 9.22
N ILE A 246 -6.18 -5.74 9.73
CA ILE A 246 -7.61 -5.77 9.43
C ILE A 246 -8.39 -5.83 10.75
N GLU A 247 -9.36 -4.93 10.90
CA GLU A 247 -10.34 -4.95 11.99
C GLU A 247 -11.76 -4.83 11.42
N MET A 248 -12.75 -5.24 12.20
CA MET A 248 -14.17 -5.14 11.80
C MET A 248 -14.95 -4.24 12.75
N THR A 249 -15.90 -3.48 12.20
CA THR A 249 -16.74 -2.60 13.01
C THR A 249 -17.81 -3.36 13.79
N ASN A 250 -18.05 -2.89 15.01
CA ASN A 250 -19.13 -3.39 15.87
C ASN A 250 -20.51 -2.81 15.46
N ASN A 251 -21.55 -3.05 16.27
CA ASN A 251 -22.91 -2.52 16.03
C ASN A 251 -22.99 -0.99 15.98
N ASN A 252 -22.03 -0.29 16.59
CA ASN A 252 -21.96 1.18 16.61
C ASN A 252 -21.08 1.73 15.48
N GLY A 253 -20.63 0.89 14.54
CA GLY A 253 -19.72 1.32 13.48
C GLY A 253 -18.29 1.56 13.95
N GLU A 254 -17.92 1.12 15.16
CA GLU A 254 -16.58 1.34 15.70
C GLU A 254 -15.68 0.12 15.51
N ALA A 255 -14.46 0.33 15.01
CA ALA A 255 -13.39 -0.65 14.96
C ALA A 255 -12.17 -0.13 15.75
N ALA A 256 -11.72 -0.90 16.73
CA ALA A 256 -10.54 -0.58 17.52
C ALA A 256 -9.31 -1.25 16.90
N ILE A 257 -8.39 -0.43 16.40
CA ILE A 257 -7.14 -0.85 15.79
C ILE A 257 -6.00 -0.54 16.75
N SER A 258 -5.32 -1.59 17.18
CA SER A 258 -4.08 -1.57 17.95
C SER A 258 -2.90 -1.90 17.02
N ARG A 259 -1.70 -2.16 17.55
CA ARG A 259 -0.49 -2.52 16.78
C ARG A 259 0.10 -1.37 15.94
N ILE A 260 -0.32 -0.14 16.21
CA ILE A 260 0.16 1.04 15.49
C ILE A 260 1.15 1.82 16.38
N PRO A 261 2.40 2.04 15.95
CA PRO A 261 3.31 2.91 16.68
C PRO A 261 2.87 4.39 16.65
N LEU A 262 3.26 5.15 17.66
CA LEU A 262 3.11 6.60 17.68
C LEU A 262 3.91 7.29 16.57
N SER A 263 3.46 8.50 16.22
CA SER A 263 4.10 9.43 15.29
C SER A 263 4.20 8.92 13.86
N ILE A 264 3.25 8.09 13.44
CA ILE A 264 3.15 7.61 12.07
C ILE A 264 1.90 8.16 11.40
N SER A 265 1.92 8.20 10.07
CA SER A 265 0.74 8.48 9.26
C SER A 265 0.48 7.35 8.27
N PHE A 266 -0.79 7.07 8.02
CA PHE A 266 -1.26 6.03 7.12
C PHE A 266 -2.56 6.45 6.43
N LEU A 267 -2.89 5.75 5.35
CA LEU A 267 -4.16 5.90 4.66
C LEU A 267 -5.17 4.94 5.31
N LEU A 268 -6.23 5.46 5.91
CA LEU A 268 -7.29 4.63 6.50
C LEU A 268 -8.37 4.37 5.45
N GLN A 269 -8.61 3.10 5.13
CA GLN A 269 -9.69 2.69 4.24
C GLN A 269 -10.64 1.74 4.96
N ALA A 270 -11.89 1.71 4.53
CA ALA A 270 -12.84 0.72 4.98
C ALA A 270 -13.84 0.36 3.88
N TYR A 271 -14.36 -0.85 3.98
CA TYR A 271 -15.26 -1.44 3.00
C TYR A 271 -16.42 -2.13 3.72
N GLY A 272 -17.64 -1.81 3.30
CA GLY A 272 -18.83 -2.55 3.67
C GLY A 272 -19.16 -3.56 2.58
N PHE A 273 -19.61 -4.75 2.97
CA PHE A 273 -19.93 -5.83 2.06
C PHE A 273 -21.30 -6.43 2.38
N ASP A 274 -21.93 -6.96 1.34
CA ASP A 274 -23.12 -7.79 1.51
C ASP A 274 -22.73 -9.14 2.15
N GLN A 275 -23.36 -9.49 3.27
CA GLN A 275 -22.98 -10.65 4.07
C GLN A 275 -23.22 -11.98 3.36
N ASN A 276 -24.14 -12.03 2.39
CA ASN A 276 -24.46 -13.26 1.67
C ASN A 276 -23.56 -13.47 0.45
N SER A 277 -23.30 -12.41 -0.32
CA SER A 277 -22.52 -12.50 -1.55
C SER A 277 -21.04 -12.17 -1.40
N GLY A 278 -20.63 -11.49 -0.32
CA GLY A 278 -19.28 -10.99 -0.11
C GLY A 278 -18.90 -9.82 -1.03
N LYS A 279 -19.83 -9.28 -1.82
CA LYS A 279 -19.57 -8.14 -2.71
C LYS A 279 -19.41 -6.87 -1.88
N ILE A 280 -18.42 -6.05 -2.23
CA ILE A 280 -18.24 -4.70 -1.66
C ILE A 280 -19.36 -3.81 -2.19
N THR A 281 -20.16 -3.26 -1.27
CA THR A 281 -21.27 -2.35 -1.56
C THR A 281 -21.05 -0.94 -1.01
N LEU A 282 -20.08 -0.78 -0.11
CA LEU A 282 -19.68 0.51 0.46
C LEU A 282 -18.15 0.62 0.42
N ALA A 283 -17.64 1.78 0.02
CA ALA A 283 -16.21 2.09 0.02
C ALA A 283 -15.94 3.48 0.63
N SER A 284 -14.71 3.72 1.08
CA SER A 284 -14.31 5.03 1.62
C SER A 284 -14.44 6.12 0.58
N ASP A 285 -15.19 7.17 0.90
CA ASP A 285 -15.48 8.25 -0.04
C ASP A 285 -14.28 9.21 -0.17
N PHE A 286 -13.74 9.37 -1.37
CA PHE A 286 -12.69 10.35 -1.70
C PHE A 286 -13.26 11.68 -2.22
N GLY A 287 -14.58 11.78 -2.38
CA GLY A 287 -15.26 12.97 -2.84
C GLY A 287 -15.59 13.98 -1.73
N ILE A 288 -16.51 14.88 -2.06
CA ILE A 288 -16.81 16.10 -1.28
C ILE A 288 -17.37 15.79 0.11
N ASN A 289 -18.20 14.76 0.22
CA ASN A 289 -18.83 14.35 1.49
C ASN A 289 -17.95 13.39 2.32
N GLY A 290 -16.81 12.98 1.76
CA GLY A 290 -15.84 12.06 2.35
C GLY A 290 -14.53 12.77 2.66
N ASP A 291 -13.43 12.32 2.06
CA ASP A 291 -12.05 12.75 2.32
C ASP A 291 -11.84 14.28 2.32
N GLU A 292 -12.57 15.04 1.48
CA GLU A 292 -12.44 16.51 1.47
C GLU A 292 -12.87 17.18 2.79
N GLN A 293 -13.87 16.60 3.49
CA GLN A 293 -14.38 17.11 4.78
C GLN A 293 -13.95 16.27 5.97
N TYR A 294 -13.82 14.96 5.77
CA TYR A 294 -13.49 13.92 6.75
C TYR A 294 -12.28 13.14 6.24
N PRO A 295 -11.05 13.68 6.41
CA PRO A 295 -9.86 13.11 5.79
C PRO A 295 -9.63 11.65 6.18
N ASN A 296 -9.29 10.83 5.21
CA ASN A 296 -8.94 9.42 5.38
C ASN A 296 -7.45 9.22 5.75
N ARG A 297 -6.62 10.26 5.63
CA ARG A 297 -5.23 10.23 6.05
C ARG A 297 -5.13 10.56 7.53
N VAL A 298 -4.68 9.57 8.31
CA VAL A 298 -4.62 9.67 9.77
C VAL A 298 -3.17 9.77 10.20
N GLY A 299 -2.86 10.73 11.06
CA GLY A 299 -1.62 10.79 11.83
C GLY A 299 -1.87 10.37 13.27
N LEU A 300 -1.11 9.42 13.81
CA LEU A 300 -1.29 8.90 15.17
C LEU A 300 -0.32 9.57 16.15
N ASP A 301 -0.71 10.74 16.62
CA ASP A 301 0.04 11.64 17.52
C ASP A 301 -0.25 11.42 19.01
N THR A 302 -1.28 10.64 19.33
CA THR A 302 -1.74 10.35 20.69
C THR A 302 -1.92 8.84 20.89
N TYR A 303 -1.81 8.38 22.13
CA TYR A 303 -1.93 6.94 22.47
C TYR A 303 -3.33 6.37 22.21
N ASP A 304 -4.35 7.21 22.23
CA ASP A 304 -5.74 6.84 22.00
C ASP A 304 -6.39 7.92 21.15
N LYS A 305 -6.71 7.59 19.90
CA LYS A 305 -7.27 8.52 18.93
C LYS A 305 -8.59 7.99 18.40
N LYS A 306 -9.61 8.85 18.34
CA LYS A 306 -10.86 8.56 17.63
C LYS A 306 -10.83 9.24 16.27
N TRP A 307 -11.31 8.55 15.24
CA TRP A 307 -11.34 9.09 13.88
C TRP A 307 -12.60 8.64 13.16
N MET A 308 -13.22 9.53 12.40
CA MET A 308 -14.41 9.21 11.60
C MET A 308 -13.99 8.89 10.17
N LEU A 309 -14.62 7.89 9.57
CA LEU A 309 -14.43 7.55 8.17
C LEU A 309 -15.79 7.40 7.49
N VAL A 310 -16.00 8.09 6.38
CA VAL A 310 -17.27 8.12 5.66
C VAL A 310 -17.23 7.15 4.49
N LEU A 311 -18.26 6.30 4.38
CA LEU A 311 -18.48 5.43 3.24
C LEU A 311 -19.65 5.91 2.38
N PHE A 312 -19.57 5.59 1.10
CA PHE A 312 -20.65 5.81 0.13
C PHE A 312 -21.05 4.50 -0.55
N GLU A 313 -22.28 4.42 -1.05
CA GLU A 313 -22.77 3.30 -1.85
C GLU A 313 -22.05 3.20 -3.19
N CYS A 314 -21.47 2.04 -3.47
CA CYS A 314 -20.62 1.85 -4.63
C CYS A 314 -20.77 0.47 -5.29
N LYS A 315 -20.33 0.40 -6.54
CA LYS A 315 -19.94 -0.86 -7.21
C LYS A 315 -18.46 -0.80 -7.62
N PRO A 316 -17.74 -1.93 -7.55
CA PRO A 316 -16.35 -2.01 -7.99
C PRO A 316 -16.23 -2.24 -9.50
N ILE A 317 -15.28 -1.56 -10.13
CA ILE A 317 -14.75 -1.89 -11.46
C ILE A 317 -13.29 -2.32 -11.27
N ASN A 318 -12.99 -3.58 -11.60
CA ASN A 318 -11.64 -4.13 -11.48
C ASN A 318 -10.76 -3.69 -12.65
N LEU A 319 -9.53 -3.28 -12.38
CA LEU A 319 -8.54 -2.90 -13.38
C LEU A 319 -7.43 -3.95 -13.40
N ILE A 320 -7.27 -4.67 -14.51
CA ILE A 320 -6.29 -5.75 -14.62
C ILE A 320 -5.20 -5.34 -15.62
N GLY A 321 -3.94 -5.48 -15.20
CA GLY A 321 -2.78 -5.11 -16.01
C GLY A 321 -2.45 -3.61 -15.94
N LEU A 322 -2.68 -2.98 -14.79
CA LEU A 322 -2.42 -1.57 -14.50
C LEU A 322 -0.90 -1.29 -14.34
N VAL A 323 -0.15 -1.54 -15.41
CA VAL A 323 1.31 -1.32 -15.49
C VAL A 323 1.59 -0.12 -16.38
N ASP A 324 2.56 0.70 -16.00
CA ASP A 324 3.24 1.61 -16.91
C ASP A 324 4.34 0.84 -17.67
N PRO A 325 4.15 0.57 -18.98
CA PRO A 325 5.10 -0.20 -19.75
C PRO A 325 6.43 0.52 -19.99
N GLN A 326 6.52 1.83 -19.77
CA GLN A 326 7.77 2.59 -19.91
C GLN A 326 8.68 2.38 -18.70
N TYR A 327 8.12 2.45 -17.50
CA TYR A 327 8.88 2.34 -16.24
C TYR A 327 8.83 0.94 -15.64
N LEU A 328 7.99 0.05 -16.15
CA LEU A 328 7.77 -1.30 -15.64
C LEU A 328 7.34 -1.31 -14.16
N ILE A 329 6.58 -0.28 -13.77
CA ILE A 329 6.00 -0.11 -12.43
C ILE A 329 4.47 -0.10 -12.51
N PRO A 330 3.75 -0.51 -11.46
CA PRO A 330 2.31 -0.33 -11.39
C PRO A 330 1.95 1.16 -11.27
N ALA A 331 0.70 1.51 -11.61
CA ALA A 331 0.20 2.86 -11.35
C ALA A 331 0.13 3.15 -9.85
N SER A 332 0.52 4.37 -9.46
CA SER A 332 0.54 4.80 -8.05
C SER A 332 -0.60 5.75 -7.69
N LYS A 333 -1.33 6.25 -8.69
CA LYS A 333 -2.49 7.12 -8.50
C LYS A 333 -3.49 6.92 -9.64
N LEU A 334 -4.78 7.04 -9.31
CA LEU A 334 -5.87 7.08 -10.28
C LEU A 334 -6.64 8.38 -10.09
N ASP A 335 -7.00 9.02 -11.20
CA ASP A 335 -8.02 10.06 -11.23
C ASP A 335 -9.29 9.46 -11.86
N VAL A 336 -10.42 9.65 -11.19
CA VAL A 336 -11.72 9.18 -11.65
C VAL A 336 -12.54 10.39 -12.08
N PHE A 337 -13.17 10.30 -13.24
CA PHE A 337 -13.96 11.36 -13.82
C PHE A 337 -15.37 10.88 -14.13
N ASP A 338 -16.34 11.78 -14.09
CA ASP A 338 -17.68 11.55 -14.61
C ASP A 338 -17.74 11.74 -16.15
N LEU A 339 -18.94 11.66 -16.72
CA LEU A 339 -19.16 11.86 -18.16
C LEU A 339 -18.77 13.26 -18.64
N SER A 340 -18.86 14.27 -17.77
CA SER A 340 -18.52 15.67 -18.05
C SER A 340 -17.01 15.96 -17.96
N ASN A 341 -16.20 14.94 -17.67
CA ASN A 341 -14.77 15.03 -17.38
C ASN A 341 -14.47 15.84 -16.09
N SER A 342 -15.39 15.81 -15.12
CA SER A 342 -15.24 16.43 -13.79
C SER A 342 -15.07 15.35 -12.71
N LEU A 343 -14.62 15.72 -11.51
CA LEU A 343 -14.56 14.79 -10.38
C LEU A 343 -16.00 14.39 -9.97
N PRO A 344 -16.29 13.08 -9.85
CA PRO A 344 -17.58 12.62 -9.34
C PRO A 344 -17.81 13.09 -7.90
N GLU A 345 -19.07 13.27 -7.52
CA GLU A 345 -19.45 13.66 -6.15
C GLU A 345 -18.92 12.68 -5.09
N ALA A 346 -18.92 11.38 -5.42
CA ALA A 346 -18.39 10.31 -4.58
C ALA A 346 -17.71 9.25 -5.44
N TYR A 347 -16.49 8.89 -5.08
CA TYR A 347 -15.69 7.87 -5.75
C TYR A 347 -14.62 7.35 -4.79
N SER A 348 -13.97 6.24 -5.15
CA SER A 348 -12.80 5.74 -4.43
C SER A 348 -11.97 4.85 -5.32
N TYR A 349 -10.78 4.48 -4.86
CA TYR A 349 -10.00 3.43 -5.48
C TYR A 349 -9.08 2.72 -4.50
N PHE A 350 -8.70 1.51 -4.86
CA PHE A 350 -7.68 0.72 -4.20
C PHE A 350 -6.59 0.34 -5.21
N LEU A 351 -5.34 0.65 -4.86
CA LEU A 351 -4.13 0.25 -5.57
C LEU A 351 -3.19 -0.45 -4.59
N GLU A 352 -2.39 -1.43 -5.03
CA GLU A 352 -1.34 -2.03 -4.20
C GLU A 352 -0.40 -0.94 -3.63
N THR A 353 -0.04 0.01 -4.48
CA THR A 353 0.74 1.20 -4.12
C THR A 353 -0.07 2.47 -4.35
N TYR A 354 -0.12 3.34 -3.35
CA TYR A 354 -0.74 4.67 -3.47
C TYR A 354 0.33 5.75 -3.22
N ASP A 355 0.12 6.97 -3.71
CA ASP A 355 0.98 8.17 -3.61
C ASP A 355 2.36 8.10 -4.28
N ALA A 356 3.05 6.97 -4.24
CA ALA A 356 4.37 6.81 -4.86
C ALA A 356 4.65 5.36 -5.26
N PRO A 357 5.46 5.14 -6.30
CA PRO A 357 5.84 3.79 -6.72
C PRO A 357 6.71 3.10 -5.68
N GLN A 358 6.55 1.78 -5.58
CA GLN A 358 7.48 0.93 -4.86
C GLN A 358 8.81 0.89 -5.61
N TRP A 359 9.80 1.68 -5.18
CA TRP A 359 11.19 1.53 -5.64
C TRP A 359 11.83 0.27 -5.04
N LYS A 360 11.20 -0.89 -5.27
CA LYS A 360 11.72 -2.20 -4.91
C LYS A 360 12.51 -2.74 -6.11
N TRP A 361 13.72 -3.23 -5.86
CA TRP A 361 14.49 -4.00 -6.83
C TRP A 361 13.97 -5.43 -6.89
N SER A 362 12.68 -5.60 -7.21
CA SER A 362 12.01 -6.89 -7.33
C SER A 362 11.21 -6.95 -8.62
N SER A 363 11.09 -8.15 -9.19
CA SER A 363 10.19 -8.43 -10.31
C SER A 363 8.73 -8.60 -9.86
N TYR A 364 8.48 -8.69 -8.55
CA TYR A 364 7.15 -8.82 -7.99
C TYR A 364 6.37 -7.51 -8.06
N SER A 365 5.18 -7.57 -8.63
CA SER A 365 4.20 -6.49 -8.70
C SER A 365 2.82 -7.10 -8.83
N GLU A 366 1.80 -6.52 -8.17
CA GLU A 366 0.39 -6.85 -8.38
C GLU A 366 -0.25 -5.72 -9.20
N PRO A 367 -0.22 -5.79 -10.54
CA PRO A 367 -0.70 -4.71 -11.40
C PRO A 367 -2.23 -4.74 -11.52
N VAL A 368 -2.89 -4.68 -10.38
CA VAL A 368 -4.34 -4.69 -10.24
C VAL A 368 -4.78 -3.49 -9.41
N GLY A 369 -5.91 -2.93 -9.78
CA GLY A 369 -6.57 -1.87 -9.03
C GLY A 369 -8.07 -2.08 -9.03
N VAL A 370 -8.76 -1.39 -8.13
CA VAL A 370 -10.22 -1.36 -8.12
C VAL A 370 -10.65 0.08 -8.03
N VAL A 371 -11.57 0.51 -8.90
CA VAL A 371 -12.25 1.79 -8.77
C VAL A 371 -13.64 1.55 -8.24
N PHE A 372 -14.08 2.35 -7.29
CA PHE A 372 -15.41 2.31 -6.72
C PHE A 372 -16.15 3.58 -7.13
N ALA A 373 -17.35 3.41 -7.68
CA ALA A 373 -18.20 4.53 -8.09
C ALA A 373 -19.67 4.23 -7.77
N ARG A 374 -20.49 5.28 -7.71
CA ARG A 374 -21.93 5.13 -7.40
C ARG A 374 -22.63 4.27 -8.46
N PRO A 375 -23.59 3.41 -8.07
CA PRO A 375 -24.47 2.73 -9.03
C PRO A 375 -25.16 3.74 -9.97
N HIS A 376 -25.54 3.30 -11.16
CA HIS A 376 -26.21 4.14 -12.17
C HIS A 376 -25.40 5.35 -12.65
N THR A 377 -24.08 5.30 -12.50
CA THR A 377 -23.17 6.33 -13.03
C THR A 377 -22.24 5.76 -14.09
N VAL A 378 -21.61 6.66 -14.82
CA VAL A 378 -20.63 6.33 -15.85
C VAL A 378 -19.35 7.07 -15.53
N ILE A 379 -18.24 6.34 -15.53
CA ILE A 379 -16.93 6.89 -15.14
C ILE A 379 -15.88 6.74 -16.22
N LYS A 380 -14.89 7.62 -16.19
CA LYS A 380 -13.64 7.55 -16.94
C LYS A 380 -12.48 7.53 -15.95
N ILE A 381 -11.36 6.91 -16.32
CA ILE A 381 -10.25 6.69 -15.39
C ILE A 381 -8.96 7.14 -16.06
N ALA A 382 -8.13 7.91 -15.36
CA ALA A 382 -6.75 8.17 -15.75
C ALA A 382 -5.80 7.57 -14.72
N GLY A 383 -4.82 6.79 -15.17
CA GLY A 383 -3.79 6.24 -14.30
C GLY A 383 -2.48 7.02 -14.42
N GLU A 384 -1.86 7.33 -13.29
CA GLU A 384 -0.60 8.06 -13.20
C GLU A 384 0.50 7.18 -12.61
N SER A 385 1.70 7.32 -13.18
CA SER A 385 2.89 6.57 -12.76
C SER A 385 4.13 7.46 -12.79
N GLY A 386 4.79 7.59 -11.64
CA GLY A 386 6.03 8.36 -11.50
C GLY A 386 5.84 9.87 -11.67
N PRO A 387 6.94 10.64 -11.88
CA PRO A 387 6.91 12.10 -11.89
C PRO A 387 6.34 12.72 -13.17
N LEU A 388 6.04 11.91 -14.20
CA LEU A 388 5.65 12.37 -15.53
C LEU A 388 4.12 12.41 -15.75
N GLY A 389 3.32 12.17 -14.71
CA GLY A 389 1.86 12.35 -14.71
C GLY A 389 1.08 11.20 -15.35
N ILE A 390 -0.02 11.52 -16.04
CA ILE A 390 -0.96 10.58 -16.67
C ILE A 390 -0.28 9.69 -17.72
N ARG A 391 -0.38 8.37 -17.54
CA ARG A 391 0.22 7.34 -18.40
C ARG A 391 -0.78 6.39 -19.05
N SER A 392 -2.02 6.42 -18.58
CA SER A 392 -3.11 5.62 -19.13
C SER A 392 -4.40 6.42 -19.05
N LEU A 393 -5.20 6.38 -20.11
CA LEU A 393 -6.55 6.92 -20.14
C LEU A 393 -7.52 5.81 -20.53
N LEU A 394 -8.50 5.57 -19.69
CA LEU A 394 -9.60 4.65 -19.92
C LEU A 394 -10.85 5.51 -20.10
N LEU A 395 -11.24 5.71 -21.36
CA LEU A 395 -12.31 6.60 -21.79
C LEU A 395 -13.46 5.86 -22.47
N ASN A 396 -13.21 4.63 -22.94
CA ASN A 396 -14.13 3.86 -23.77
C ASN A 396 -14.62 4.67 -24.98
N ASN A 397 -13.66 5.20 -25.75
CA ASN A 397 -13.96 6.04 -26.91
C ASN A 397 -14.00 5.22 -28.21
N LYS A 398 -14.41 5.91 -29.28
CA LYS A 398 -14.39 5.37 -30.64
C LYS A 398 -13.56 6.29 -31.53
N GLU A 399 -12.98 5.72 -32.58
CA GLU A 399 -12.21 6.48 -33.56
C GLU A 399 -13.11 7.52 -34.25
N THR A 400 -12.71 8.78 -34.17
CA THR A 400 -13.35 9.91 -34.85
C THR A 400 -12.39 11.07 -34.95
N ILE A 401 -12.56 11.90 -35.97
CA ILE A 401 -11.79 13.14 -36.17
C ILE A 401 -12.68 14.39 -36.14
N THR A 402 -14.01 14.22 -36.09
CA THR A 402 -14.97 15.32 -36.21
C THR A 402 -15.77 15.57 -34.94
N ASN A 403 -16.02 14.55 -34.13
CA ASN A 403 -16.89 14.66 -32.95
C ASN A 403 -16.08 14.58 -31.65
N LYS A 404 -16.04 15.70 -30.92
CA LYS A 404 -15.35 15.83 -29.63
C LYS A 404 -15.85 14.84 -28.58
N GLU A 405 -17.16 14.72 -28.41
CA GLU A 405 -17.77 13.88 -27.36
C GLU A 405 -17.44 12.41 -27.57
N VAL A 406 -17.46 11.96 -28.84
CA VAL A 406 -17.10 10.59 -29.20
C VAL A 406 -15.60 10.32 -28.99
N ALA A 407 -14.73 11.30 -29.23
CA ALA A 407 -13.29 11.19 -28.97
C ALA A 407 -12.94 11.21 -27.48
N GLU A 408 -13.66 12.00 -26.67
CA GLU A 408 -13.51 12.04 -25.21
C GLU A 408 -14.13 10.82 -24.52
N GLY A 409 -14.89 10.02 -25.25
CA GLY A 409 -15.35 8.70 -24.85
C GLY A 409 -16.63 8.68 -24.04
N ALA A 410 -17.34 7.55 -24.16
CA ALA A 410 -18.62 7.33 -23.49
C ALA A 410 -18.44 6.95 -22.01
N GLY A 411 -17.22 6.61 -21.56
CA GLY A 411 -16.96 6.07 -20.23
C GLY A 411 -17.43 4.63 -20.03
N PHE A 412 -17.24 4.14 -18.82
CA PHE A 412 -17.62 2.80 -18.37
C PHE A 412 -18.83 2.90 -17.47
N ASP A 413 -19.91 2.24 -17.88
CA ASP A 413 -21.12 2.11 -17.09
C ASP A 413 -20.86 1.20 -15.89
N VAL A 414 -21.01 1.77 -14.69
CA VAL A 414 -20.73 1.12 -13.40
C VAL A 414 -21.65 -0.08 -13.15
N ASP A 415 -22.83 -0.12 -13.76
CA ASP A 415 -23.75 -1.25 -13.61
C ASP A 415 -23.48 -2.40 -14.59
N ALA A 416 -22.83 -2.09 -15.72
CA ALA A 416 -22.61 -3.04 -16.81
C ALA A 416 -21.18 -3.58 -16.90
N VAL A 417 -20.20 -2.89 -16.30
CA VAL A 417 -18.77 -3.23 -16.41
C VAL A 417 -18.23 -3.68 -15.05
N ASP A 418 -17.97 -4.98 -14.89
CA ASP A 418 -17.34 -5.53 -13.69
C ASP A 418 -15.81 -5.37 -13.69
N ALA A 419 -15.19 -5.40 -14.89
CA ALA A 419 -13.73 -5.36 -15.04
C ALA A 419 -13.29 -4.80 -16.39
N ILE A 420 -12.10 -4.17 -16.38
CA ILE A 420 -11.31 -3.79 -17.55
C ILE A 420 -10.09 -4.71 -17.57
N ASP A 421 -10.21 -5.83 -18.29
CA ASP A 421 -9.25 -6.94 -18.23
C ASP A 421 -7.87 -6.62 -18.83
N ASN A 422 -7.82 -5.76 -19.84
CA ASN A 422 -6.61 -5.45 -20.60
C ASN A 422 -6.37 -3.93 -20.62
N VAL A 423 -6.03 -3.38 -19.46
CA VAL A 423 -5.81 -1.95 -19.28
C VAL A 423 -4.84 -1.38 -20.31
N SER A 424 -3.72 -2.05 -20.61
CA SER A 424 -2.77 -1.56 -21.63
C SER A 424 -3.37 -1.40 -23.02
N TYR A 425 -4.17 -2.37 -23.47
CA TYR A 425 -4.83 -2.30 -24.79
C TYR A 425 -5.88 -1.21 -24.81
N GLN A 426 -6.74 -1.18 -23.78
CA GLN A 426 -7.80 -0.18 -23.65
C GLN A 426 -7.21 1.23 -23.60
N ALA A 427 -6.15 1.43 -22.81
CA ALA A 427 -5.46 2.71 -22.68
C ALA A 427 -4.80 3.14 -23.99
N ALA A 428 -4.07 2.24 -24.67
CA ALA A 428 -3.46 2.56 -25.97
C ALA A 428 -4.53 3.01 -26.97
N ARG A 429 -5.61 2.25 -27.12
CA ARG A 429 -6.70 2.57 -28.05
C ARG A 429 -7.35 3.91 -27.72
N ASP A 430 -7.71 4.12 -26.46
CA ASP A 430 -8.42 5.34 -26.05
C ASP A 430 -7.54 6.59 -26.18
N MET A 431 -6.26 6.49 -25.83
CA MET A 431 -5.30 7.58 -25.99
C MET A 431 -5.05 7.91 -27.47
N ILE A 432 -4.77 6.90 -28.31
CA ILE A 432 -4.54 7.08 -29.76
C ILE A 432 -5.74 7.76 -30.42
N ASN A 433 -6.97 7.35 -30.09
CA ASN A 433 -8.19 7.95 -30.64
C ASN A 433 -8.34 9.43 -30.23
N LEU A 434 -8.10 9.73 -28.95
CA LEU A 434 -8.20 11.09 -28.42
C LEU A 434 -7.13 12.01 -29.03
N ASP A 435 -5.89 11.52 -29.13
CA ASP A 435 -4.77 12.29 -29.65
C ASP A 435 -4.87 12.46 -31.17
N SER A 436 -5.36 11.46 -31.91
CA SER A 436 -5.68 11.59 -33.35
C SER A 436 -6.67 12.74 -33.59
N TYR A 437 -7.74 12.83 -32.79
CA TYR A 437 -8.71 13.92 -32.87
C TYR A 437 -8.08 15.29 -32.56
N ARG A 438 -7.25 15.37 -31.52
CA ARG A 438 -6.58 16.62 -31.12
C ARG A 438 -5.55 17.08 -32.16
N THR A 439 -4.71 16.17 -32.63
CA THR A 439 -3.70 16.42 -33.66
C THR A 439 -4.33 16.83 -34.98
N TYR A 440 -5.45 16.22 -35.37
CA TYR A 440 -6.22 16.65 -36.55
C TYR A 440 -6.69 18.11 -36.42
N ASN A 441 -7.21 18.49 -35.25
CA ASN A 441 -7.61 19.88 -34.98
C ASN A 441 -6.42 20.84 -35.03
N PHE A 442 -5.26 20.48 -34.47
CA PHE A 442 -4.05 21.31 -34.55
C PHE A 442 -3.58 21.53 -35.99
N LYS A 443 -3.58 20.46 -36.80
CA LYS A 443 -3.23 20.53 -38.22
C LYS A 443 -4.15 21.46 -39.01
N LYS A 444 -5.45 21.50 -38.68
CA LYS A 444 -6.41 22.44 -39.28
C LYS A 444 -6.03 23.91 -39.06
N TYR A 445 -5.41 24.22 -37.92
CA TYR A 445 -4.89 25.56 -37.58
C TYR A 445 -3.40 25.73 -37.89
N ASN A 446 -2.83 24.86 -38.73
CA ASN A 446 -1.44 24.89 -39.18
C ASN A 446 -0.40 24.74 -38.05
N ILE A 447 -0.78 24.12 -36.94
CA ILE A 447 0.13 23.72 -35.86
C ILE A 447 0.56 22.27 -36.16
N ARG A 448 1.83 22.09 -36.54
CA ARG A 448 2.39 20.79 -36.94
C ARG A 448 3.58 20.42 -36.08
N ASN A 449 3.72 19.12 -35.80
CA ASN A 449 4.84 18.57 -35.04
C ASN A 449 5.20 17.20 -35.61
N GLU A 450 6.29 17.13 -36.36
CA GLU A 450 6.73 15.91 -37.06
C GLU A 450 7.01 14.75 -36.10
N ARG A 451 7.49 15.04 -34.89
CA ARG A 451 7.72 14.03 -33.86
C ARG A 451 6.40 13.42 -33.39
N LEU A 452 5.35 14.22 -33.21
CA LEU A 452 4.02 13.70 -32.85
C LEU A 452 3.46 12.83 -33.97
N ASP A 453 3.60 13.24 -35.23
CA ASP A 453 3.14 12.47 -36.39
C ASP A 453 3.84 11.11 -36.49
N ALA A 454 5.15 11.05 -36.19
CA ALA A 454 5.89 9.80 -36.15
C ALA A 454 5.45 8.87 -35.00
N LEU A 455 5.23 9.43 -33.80
CA LEU A 455 4.77 8.65 -32.65
C LEU A 455 3.34 8.12 -32.86
N GLU A 456 2.44 8.93 -33.42
CA GLU A 456 1.06 8.55 -33.74
C GLU A 456 1.03 7.41 -34.78
N THR A 457 1.86 7.50 -35.82
CA THR A 457 1.95 6.44 -36.84
C THR A 457 2.42 5.13 -36.22
N GLN A 458 3.50 5.19 -35.43
CA GLN A 458 4.06 4.02 -34.76
C GLN A 458 3.07 3.40 -33.75
N SER A 459 2.36 4.21 -32.96
CA SER A 459 1.40 3.69 -31.98
C SER A 459 0.20 3.03 -32.64
N LYS A 460 -0.30 3.58 -33.76
CA LYS A 460 -1.36 2.99 -34.60
C LYS A 460 -0.96 1.64 -35.20
N GLU A 461 0.23 1.53 -35.78
CA GLU A 461 0.73 0.27 -36.36
C GLU A 461 0.83 -0.83 -35.29
N LEU A 462 1.36 -0.48 -34.11
CA LEU A 462 1.46 -1.41 -32.98
C LEU A 462 0.08 -1.84 -32.47
N LEU A 463 -0.89 -0.91 -32.39
CA LEU A 463 -2.25 -1.23 -31.97
C LEU A 463 -2.93 -2.17 -32.98
N GLN A 464 -2.81 -1.91 -34.28
CA GLN A 464 -3.35 -2.79 -35.33
C GLN A 464 -2.72 -4.19 -35.28
N THR A 465 -1.42 -4.27 -35.00
CA THR A 465 -0.72 -5.55 -34.82
C THR A 465 -1.25 -6.29 -33.58
N ALA A 466 -1.49 -5.58 -32.48
CA ALA A 466 -2.11 -6.14 -31.28
C ALA A 466 -3.53 -6.67 -31.57
N GLU A 467 -4.34 -5.93 -32.32
CA GLU A 467 -5.69 -6.37 -32.72
C GLU A 467 -5.68 -7.61 -33.60
N SER A 468 -4.70 -7.72 -34.50
CA SER A 468 -4.51 -8.89 -35.35
C SER A 468 -4.11 -10.10 -34.50
N ALA A 469 -3.12 -9.95 -33.61
CA ALA A 469 -2.72 -11.00 -32.67
C ALA A 469 -3.90 -11.47 -31.77
N LYS A 470 -4.74 -10.53 -31.31
CA LYS A 470 -5.96 -10.85 -30.54
C LYS A 470 -6.95 -11.69 -31.36
N LYS A 471 -7.18 -11.33 -32.63
CA LYS A 471 -8.06 -12.09 -33.54
C LYS A 471 -7.53 -13.50 -33.79
N GLU A 472 -6.21 -13.65 -33.90
CA GLU A 472 -5.51 -14.92 -34.07
C GLU A 472 -5.37 -15.73 -32.77
N LYS A 473 -5.77 -15.16 -31.63
CA LYS A 473 -5.60 -15.72 -30.27
C LYS A 473 -4.13 -15.90 -29.85
N ASP A 474 -3.21 -15.16 -30.47
CA ASP A 474 -1.84 -15.02 -29.97
C ASP A 474 -1.83 -14.02 -28.79
N TRP A 475 -2.08 -14.55 -27.60
CA TRP A 475 -2.15 -13.74 -26.37
C TRP A 475 -0.80 -13.11 -26.00
N TRP A 476 0.31 -13.77 -26.30
CA TRP A 476 1.64 -13.22 -26.03
C TRP A 476 1.92 -12.03 -26.95
N GLY A 477 1.68 -12.18 -28.25
CA GLY A 477 1.76 -11.09 -29.22
C GLY A 477 0.83 -9.93 -28.85
N PHE A 478 -0.43 -10.24 -28.51
CA PHE A 478 -1.41 -9.23 -28.10
C PHE A 478 -0.94 -8.40 -26.90
N LEU A 479 -0.48 -9.04 -25.81
CA LEU A 479 0.00 -8.34 -24.62
C LEU A 479 1.27 -7.53 -24.91
N LYS A 480 2.21 -8.10 -25.67
CA LYS A 480 3.45 -7.43 -26.07
C LYS A 480 3.16 -6.15 -26.86
N PHE A 481 2.38 -6.26 -27.94
CA PHE A 481 2.12 -5.12 -28.83
C PHE A 481 1.20 -4.08 -28.17
N SER A 482 0.25 -4.50 -27.32
CA SER A 482 -0.58 -3.56 -26.54
C SER A 482 0.25 -2.71 -25.58
N ARG A 483 1.20 -3.33 -24.86
CA ARG A 483 2.12 -2.61 -23.96
C ARG A 483 3.05 -1.69 -24.74
N GLN A 484 3.55 -2.12 -25.90
CA GLN A 484 4.38 -1.27 -26.77
C GLN A 484 3.59 -0.06 -27.30
N ALA A 485 2.36 -0.26 -27.77
CA ALA A 485 1.49 0.81 -28.22
C ALA A 485 1.23 1.83 -27.10
N GLN A 486 0.86 1.36 -25.89
CA GLN A 486 0.67 2.23 -24.73
C GLN A 486 1.96 2.97 -24.35
N ALA A 487 3.13 2.32 -24.41
CA ALA A 487 4.41 2.97 -24.10
C ALA A 487 4.73 4.12 -25.05
N ILE A 488 4.50 3.95 -26.36
CA ILE A 488 4.67 5.02 -27.34
C ILE A 488 3.67 6.15 -27.08
N GLU A 489 2.41 5.81 -26.86
CA GLU A 489 1.35 6.80 -26.67
C GLU A 489 1.49 7.59 -25.37
N SER A 490 1.99 6.97 -24.31
CA SER A 490 2.32 7.64 -23.04
C SER A 490 3.38 8.74 -23.19
N ARG A 491 4.14 8.73 -24.29
CA ARG A 491 5.10 9.79 -24.67
C ARG A 491 4.45 10.85 -25.57
N ALA A 492 3.53 10.46 -26.43
CA ALA A 492 2.83 11.38 -27.33
C ALA A 492 1.83 12.27 -26.57
N TYR A 493 1.07 11.69 -25.65
CA TYR A 493 0.00 12.38 -24.93
C TYR A 493 0.43 13.66 -24.18
N PRO A 494 1.55 13.66 -23.39
CA PRO A 494 2.04 14.88 -22.78
C PRO A 494 2.40 15.97 -23.80
N ASP A 495 2.97 15.59 -24.95
CA ASP A 495 3.37 16.51 -26.02
C ASP A 495 2.11 17.12 -26.70
N VAL A 496 1.07 16.33 -26.95
CA VAL A 496 -0.24 16.79 -27.45
C VAL A 496 -0.91 17.74 -26.45
N LYS A 497 -0.94 17.37 -25.16
CA LYS A 497 -1.49 18.20 -24.09
C LYS A 497 -0.73 19.52 -23.92
N SER A 498 0.61 19.49 -23.99
CA SER A 498 1.43 20.70 -23.92
C SER A 498 1.12 21.65 -25.08
N THR A 499 1.04 21.10 -26.30
CA THR A 499 0.67 21.88 -27.49
C THR A 499 -0.70 22.56 -27.31
N ALA A 500 -1.70 21.85 -26.79
CA ALA A 500 -3.01 22.41 -26.48
C ALA A 500 -2.91 23.58 -25.48
N ASN A 501 -2.16 23.39 -24.40
CA ASN A 501 -1.98 24.39 -23.35
C ASN A 501 -1.26 25.63 -23.87
N ASP A 502 -0.27 25.48 -24.74
CA ASP A 502 0.47 26.59 -25.32
C ASP A 502 -0.41 27.44 -26.25
N VAL A 503 -1.32 26.81 -27.00
CA VAL A 503 -2.34 27.53 -27.79
C VAL A 503 -3.24 28.36 -26.88
N VAL A 504 -3.75 27.76 -25.79
CA VAL A 504 -4.63 28.48 -24.83
C VAL A 504 -3.89 29.64 -24.18
N LYS A 505 -2.66 29.42 -23.71
CA LYS A 505 -1.81 30.49 -23.14
C LYS A 505 -1.55 31.60 -24.15
N GLY A 506 -1.30 31.26 -25.41
CA GLY A 506 -1.14 32.22 -26.50
C GLY A 506 -2.39 33.09 -26.67
N VAL A 507 -3.58 32.49 -26.69
CA VAL A 507 -4.85 33.24 -26.78
C VAL A 507 -5.05 34.16 -25.57
N ILE A 508 -4.79 33.68 -24.35
CA ILE A 508 -4.89 34.51 -23.12
C ILE A 508 -3.88 35.68 -23.19
N PHE A 509 -2.67 35.44 -23.69
CA PHE A 509 -1.67 36.48 -23.87
C PHE A 509 -2.12 37.54 -24.89
N TYR A 510 -2.69 37.13 -26.02
CA TYR A 510 -3.28 38.08 -26.98
C TYR A 510 -4.43 38.88 -26.36
N PHE A 511 -5.31 38.25 -25.55
CA PHE A 511 -6.34 38.97 -24.81
C PHE A 511 -5.75 39.99 -23.82
N MET A 512 -4.68 39.65 -23.10
CA MET A 512 -4.00 40.57 -22.19
C MET A 512 -3.40 41.79 -22.93
N LEU A 513 -2.97 41.65 -24.18
CA LEU A 513 -2.48 42.76 -25.00
C LEU A 513 -3.63 43.57 -25.63
N LEU A 514 -4.67 42.88 -26.10
CA LEU A 514 -5.83 43.49 -26.77
C LEU A 514 -6.75 44.24 -25.80
N LEU A 515 -6.91 43.78 -24.56
CA LEU A 515 -7.79 44.42 -23.58
C LEU A 515 -7.39 45.89 -23.29
N PRO A 516 -6.12 46.20 -22.95
CA PRO A 516 -5.66 47.58 -22.82
C PRO A 516 -5.78 48.34 -24.13
N PHE A 517 -5.40 47.73 -25.27
CA PHE A 517 -5.47 48.40 -26.57
C PHE A 517 -6.90 48.77 -26.97
N ALA A 518 -7.86 47.86 -26.76
CA ALA A 518 -9.28 48.11 -26.99
C ALA A 518 -9.82 49.19 -26.04
N TYR A 519 -9.43 49.15 -24.76
CA TYR A 519 -9.82 50.17 -23.77
C TYR A 519 -9.27 51.57 -24.10
N PHE A 520 -8.00 51.67 -24.48
CA PHE A 520 -7.41 52.94 -24.92
C PHE A 520 -7.94 53.38 -26.28
N GLY A 521 -8.17 52.43 -27.20
CA GLY A 521 -8.75 52.67 -28.52
C GLY A 521 -10.18 53.19 -28.43
N GLU A 522 -11.03 52.61 -27.60
CA GLU A 522 -12.39 53.09 -27.32
C GLU A 522 -12.35 54.56 -26.86
N ARG A 523 -11.49 54.87 -25.88
CA ARG A 523 -11.32 56.24 -25.36
C ARG A 523 -10.76 57.21 -26.41
N LEU A 524 -9.89 56.75 -27.28
CA LEU A 524 -9.27 57.57 -28.32
C LEU A 524 -10.23 57.86 -29.48
N PHE A 525 -10.97 56.84 -29.94
CA PHE A 525 -11.80 56.94 -31.15
C PHE A 525 -13.23 57.38 -30.87
N MET A 526 -13.81 57.01 -29.73
CA MET A 526 -15.22 57.31 -29.44
C MET A 526 -15.40 58.38 -28.35
N GLY A 527 -14.37 58.65 -27.54
CA GLY A 527 -14.33 59.83 -26.67
C GLY A 527 -15.47 59.93 -25.65
N PHE A 528 -16.09 58.82 -25.23
CA PHE A 528 -17.19 58.84 -24.27
C PHE A 528 -16.68 59.29 -22.88
N PRO A 529 -17.14 60.42 -22.33
CA PRO A 529 -16.68 60.91 -21.03
C PRO A 529 -17.30 60.16 -19.83
N LYS A 530 -18.31 59.30 -20.08
CA LYS A 530 -19.07 58.60 -19.04
C LYS A 530 -19.50 57.20 -19.51
N LEU A 531 -19.21 56.21 -18.67
CA LEU A 531 -19.95 54.94 -18.62
C LEU A 531 -21.22 55.20 -17.80
N GLU A 532 -22.34 55.55 -18.44
CA GLU A 532 -23.64 55.42 -17.77
C GLU A 532 -24.19 54.01 -17.99
N LYS A 533 -24.80 53.48 -16.92
CA LYS A 533 -25.08 52.06 -16.65
C LYS A 533 -25.77 51.29 -17.75
#